data_AF-A0A430KUY0-F1
#
_entry.id   AF-A0A430KUY0-F1
#
_cell.length_a   1.000
_cell.length_b   1.000
_cell.length_c   1.000
_cell.angle_alpha   90.00
_cell.angle_beta   90.00
_cell.angle_gamma   90.00
#
_symmetry.space_group_name_H-M   'P 1'
#
loop_
_entity.id
_entity.type
_entity.pdbx_description
1 polymer ?
#
loop_
_entity_poly.entity_id
_entity_poly.type
_entity_poly.pdbx_seq_one_letter_code
_entity_poly.pdbx_strand_id
1 'polypeptide(L)'
;MIIMLRAFSYTLLGLLMTVTATTAVAGVTEVRPEYSFVSMMLAANSVSLPQAAKIAKHNYGGKVVKAETQKRGGRLVHHIRLINKGRVKTVLIDAGSGQVISP
;
A
#
# COMPACT_ATOMS: atom_id res chain seq x y z
N MET A 1 -21.84 23.79 5.25
CA MET A 1 -20.91 23.34 4.18
C MET A 1 -20.43 21.93 4.54
N ILE A 2 -21.32 20.94 4.65
CA ILE A 2 -21.79 19.98 3.61
C ILE A 2 -20.64 19.14 3.03
N ILE A 3 -20.45 17.99 3.69
CA ILE A 3 -20.11 16.65 3.18
C ILE A 3 -19.47 16.51 1.78
N MET A 4 -18.22 16.03 1.73
CA MET A 4 -17.72 15.24 0.60
C MET A 4 -16.81 14.12 1.08
N LEU A 5 -17.42 13.21 1.85
CA LEU A 5 -17.05 11.81 1.85
C LEU A 5 -17.80 11.18 0.67
N ARG A 6 -17.08 10.49 -0.22
CA ARG A 6 -17.53 9.52 -1.25
C ARG A 6 -17.16 9.91 -2.69
N ALA A 7 -16.13 9.24 -3.17
CA ALA A 7 -16.10 8.70 -4.53
C ALA A 7 -15.31 7.37 -4.50
N PHE A 8 -15.85 6.40 -3.76
CA PHE A 8 -15.63 4.98 -4.04
C PHE A 8 -16.26 4.73 -5.41
N SER A 9 -15.46 4.75 -6.47
CA SER A 9 -15.93 4.55 -7.83
C SER A 9 -16.04 3.05 -8.08
N TYR A 10 -17.28 2.56 -7.96
CA TYR A 10 -17.72 1.27 -8.45
C TYR A 10 -18.05 1.39 -9.94
N THR A 11 -17.45 0.54 -10.76
CA THR A 11 -17.92 -0.04 -12.04
C THR A 11 -16.81 -1.03 -12.44
N LEU A 12 -17.04 -2.25 -12.92
CA LEU A 12 -17.94 -2.64 -14.01
C LEU A 12 -17.98 -4.18 -14.10
N LEU A 13 -19.21 -4.72 -14.13
CA LEU A 13 -19.72 -5.80 -14.98
C LEU A 13 -19.20 -7.25 -14.84
N GLY A 14 -20.19 -8.14 -14.69
CA GLY A 14 -20.00 -9.58 -14.55
C GLY A 14 -19.88 -10.35 -15.86
N LEU A 15 -19.58 -11.64 -15.72
CA LEU A 15 -19.92 -12.67 -16.70
C LEU A 15 -20.08 -14.01 -15.99
N LEU A 16 -21.27 -14.60 -16.17
CA LEU A 16 -21.69 -15.94 -15.81
C LEU A 16 -21.07 -16.95 -16.79
N MET A 17 -20.46 -18.04 -16.32
CA MET A 17 -20.46 -19.34 -17.02
C MET A 17 -20.18 -20.49 -16.03
N THR A 18 -21.12 -21.43 -15.98
CA THR A 18 -21.09 -22.72 -15.29
C THR A 18 -20.09 -23.67 -15.93
N VAL A 19 -19.22 -24.34 -15.15
CA VAL A 19 -18.58 -25.60 -15.58
C VAL A 19 -18.46 -26.56 -14.40
N THR A 20 -18.75 -27.81 -14.73
CA THR A 20 -19.00 -29.03 -13.97
C THR A 20 -17.86 -29.52 -13.06
N ALA A 21 -18.25 -30.25 -12.01
CA ALA A 21 -17.39 -30.95 -11.07
C ALA A 21 -16.47 -31.99 -11.74
N THR A 22 -15.26 -32.15 -11.21
CA THR A 22 -14.44 -33.35 -11.40
C THR A 22 -13.61 -33.58 -10.13
N THR A 23 -13.59 -34.83 -9.67
CA THR A 23 -13.04 -35.32 -8.40
C THR A 23 -11.54 -35.64 -8.47
N ALA A 24 -10.93 -35.73 -7.28
CA ALA A 24 -9.59 -36.28 -6.96
C ALA A 24 -8.40 -35.40 -7.41
N VAL A 25 -7.30 -35.27 -6.65
CA VAL A 25 -6.48 -36.29 -5.99
C VAL A 25 -5.83 -35.72 -4.72
N ALA A 26 -5.62 -36.63 -3.76
CA ALA A 26 -4.88 -36.44 -2.53
C ALA A 26 -3.52 -35.75 -2.70
N GLY A 27 -3.20 -34.85 -1.78
CA GLY A 27 -1.90 -34.18 -1.70
C GLY A 27 -1.91 -32.98 -0.78
N VAL A 28 -2.38 -33.12 0.47
CA VAL A 28 -2.14 -32.07 1.48
C VAL A 28 -0.69 -32.23 1.93
N THR A 29 0.16 -31.57 1.16
CA THR A 29 1.56 -31.32 1.46
C THR A 29 1.64 -30.51 2.74
N GLU A 30 2.55 -30.90 3.62
CA GLU A 30 2.74 -30.37 4.97
C GLU A 30 2.80 -28.83 5.02
N VAL A 31 1.96 -28.24 5.88
CA VAL A 31 2.04 -26.81 6.22
C VAL A 31 3.28 -26.60 7.09
N ARG A 32 4.42 -26.26 6.46
CA ARG A 32 5.61 -25.77 7.18
C ARG A 32 5.33 -24.38 7.76
N PRO A 33 5.42 -24.16 9.08
CA PRO A 33 5.09 -22.89 9.74
C PRO A 33 6.22 -21.85 9.64
N GLU A 34 7.06 -21.92 8.62
CA GLU A 34 8.24 -21.04 8.48
C GLU A 34 7.87 -19.67 7.88
N TYR A 35 6.72 -19.57 7.21
CA TYR A 35 6.29 -18.36 6.49
C TYR A 35 5.63 -17.29 7.38
N SER A 36 5.12 -17.68 8.55
CA SER A 36 4.31 -16.79 9.40
C SER A 36 5.17 -15.81 10.21
N PHE A 37 6.30 -16.28 10.75
CA PHE A 37 7.22 -15.46 11.55
C PHE A 37 7.97 -14.43 10.70
N VAL A 38 8.45 -14.83 9.52
CA VAL A 38 9.17 -13.92 8.60
C VAL A 38 8.26 -12.79 8.13
N SER A 39 6.99 -13.08 7.85
CA SER A 39 6.01 -12.07 7.42
C SER A 39 5.70 -11.04 8.51
N MET A 40 5.59 -11.47 9.78
CA MET A 40 5.42 -10.57 10.91
C MET A 40 6.66 -9.73 11.19
N MET A 41 7.87 -10.30 11.10
CA MET A 41 9.12 -9.54 11.26
C MET A 41 9.35 -8.55 10.13
N LEU A 42 9.00 -8.91 8.89
CA LEU A 42 9.08 -7.99 7.74
C LEU A 42 8.06 -6.86 7.85
N ALA A 43 6.86 -7.15 8.35
CA ALA A 43 5.87 -6.12 8.67
C ALA A 43 6.34 -5.20 9.81
N ALA A 44 6.95 -5.77 10.86
CA ALA A 44 7.49 -5.01 12.00
C ALA A 44 8.66 -4.11 11.62
N ASN A 45 9.47 -4.51 10.63
CA ASN A 45 10.62 -3.72 10.17
C ASN A 45 10.27 -2.75 9.02
N SER A 46 9.04 -2.82 8.48
CA SER A 46 8.59 -1.92 7.43
C SER A 46 8.04 -0.61 7.98
N VAL A 47 8.29 0.49 7.27
CA VAL A 47 7.68 1.78 7.57
C VAL A 47 6.22 1.76 7.14
N SER A 48 5.32 2.08 8.06
CA SER A 48 3.89 2.19 7.75
C SER A 48 3.57 3.47 6.95
N LEU A 49 2.47 3.46 6.19
CA LEU A 49 2.04 4.64 5.42
C LEU A 49 1.81 5.90 6.29
N PRO A 50 1.21 5.83 7.49
CA PRO A 50 1.11 6.98 8.39
C PRO A 50 2.47 7.48 8.89
N GLN A 51 3.43 6.57 9.14
CA GLN A 51 4.78 6.94 9.55
C GLN A 51 5.54 7.63 8.41
N ALA A 52 5.42 7.13 7.18
CA ALA A 52 5.96 7.79 5.99
C ALA A 52 5.37 9.21 5.80
N ALA A 53 4.06 9.38 6.03
CA ALA A 53 3.43 10.69 5.99
C ALA A 53 3.98 11.65 7.07
N LYS A 54 4.27 11.15 8.28
CA LYS A 54 4.93 11.93 9.35
C LYS A 54 6.35 12.33 8.95
N ILE A 55 7.15 11.41 8.40
CA ILE A 55 8.51 11.69 7.91
C ILE A 55 8.47 12.78 6.84
N ALA A 56 7.59 12.66 5.85
CA ALA A 56 7.46 13.64 4.77
C ALA A 56 7.04 15.02 5.31
N LYS A 57 6.05 15.06 6.22
CA LYS A 57 5.61 16.32 6.85
C LYS A 57 6.71 16.96 7.69
N HIS A 58 7.47 16.16 8.45
CA HIS A 58 8.58 16.65 9.26
C HIS A 58 9.68 17.28 8.40
N ASN A 59 10.06 16.61 7.30
CA ASN A 59 11.18 17.03 6.47
C ASN A 59 10.85 18.19 5.51
N TYR A 60 9.61 18.27 5.01
CA TYR A 60 9.23 19.22 3.96
C TYR A 60 8.13 20.21 4.36
N GLY A 61 7.54 20.03 5.54
CA GLY A 61 6.41 20.83 6.00
C GLY A 61 5.15 20.62 5.17
N GLY A 62 4.19 21.54 5.32
CA GLY A 62 2.94 21.52 4.57
C GLY A 62 1.89 20.54 5.09
N LYS A 63 0.81 20.40 4.31
CA LYS A 63 -0.32 19.50 4.61
C LYS A 63 -0.28 18.29 3.70
N VAL A 64 -0.31 17.09 4.28
CA VAL A 64 -0.49 15.85 3.51
C VAL A 64 -1.90 15.84 2.94
N VAL A 65 -2.01 15.75 1.61
CA VAL A 65 -3.30 15.72 0.88
C VAL A 65 -3.61 14.33 0.33
N LYS A 66 -2.59 13.48 0.16
CA LYS A 66 -2.74 12.08 -0.23
C LYS A 66 -1.52 11.30 0.22
N ALA A 67 -1.74 10.06 0.66
CA ALA A 67 -0.70 9.09 0.95
C ALA A 67 -1.15 7.74 0.38
N GLU A 68 -0.28 7.07 -0.36
CA GLU A 68 -0.56 5.73 -0.89
C GLU A 68 0.73 4.88 -0.95
N THR A 69 0.59 3.57 -0.84
CA THR A 69 1.70 2.63 -1.06
C THR A 69 1.54 2.03 -2.45
N GLN A 70 2.60 2.10 -3.27
CA GLN A 70 2.65 1.51 -4.60
C GLN A 70 3.78 0.50 -4.68
N LYS A 71 3.59 -0.58 -5.45
CA LYS A 71 4.68 -1.50 -5.81
C LYS A 71 5.35 -1.01 -7.10
N ARG A 72 6.64 -0.71 -7.06
CA ARG A 72 7.45 -0.31 -8.21
C ARG A 72 8.71 -1.16 -8.29
N GLY A 73 8.91 -1.87 -9.40
CA GLY A 73 10.09 -2.71 -9.60
C GLY A 73 10.28 -3.76 -8.49
N GLY A 74 9.20 -4.34 -7.99
CA GLY A 74 9.25 -5.30 -6.88
C GLY A 74 9.33 -4.69 -5.48
N ARG A 75 9.57 -3.38 -5.35
CA ARG A 75 9.69 -2.67 -4.06
C ARG A 75 8.41 -1.94 -3.70
N LEU A 76 8.08 -1.90 -2.42
CA LEU A 76 6.98 -1.08 -1.91
C LEU A 76 7.51 0.35 -1.65
N VAL A 77 6.81 1.34 -2.18
CA VAL A 77 7.16 2.76 -2.07
C VAL A 77 5.93 3.53 -1.61
N HIS A 78 6.11 4.37 -0.61
CA HIS A 78 5.08 5.30 -0.13
C HIS A 78 5.18 6.60 -0.92
N HIS A 79 4.08 6.98 -1.56
CA HIS A 79 3.92 8.23 -2.29
C HIS A 79 3.16 9.21 -1.41
N ILE A 80 3.84 10.23 -0.89
CA ILE A 80 3.24 11.24 -0.03
C ILE A 80 3.10 12.55 -0.78
N ARG A 81 1.86 12.96 -1.06
CA ARG A 81 1.56 14.26 -1.68
C ARG A 81 1.32 15.30 -0.59
N LEU A 82 2.13 16.34 -0.61
CA LEU A 82 2.10 17.48 0.30
C LEU A 82 1.69 18.73 -0.47
N ILE A 83 0.91 19.60 0.17
CA ILE A 83 0.72 20.98 -0.29
C ILE A 83 1.44 21.93 0.66
N ASN A 84 2.31 22.78 0.12
CA ASN A 84 3.02 23.82 0.87
C ASN A 84 3.10 25.09 0.02
N LYS A 85 2.71 26.24 0.58
CA LYS A 85 2.65 27.54 -0.12
C LYS A 85 1.96 27.47 -1.50
N GLY A 86 0.84 26.75 -1.58
CA GLY A 86 0.05 26.58 -2.81
C GLY A 86 0.65 25.62 -3.86
N ARG A 87 1.83 25.03 -3.60
CA ARG A 87 2.47 24.07 -4.50
C ARG A 87 2.31 22.65 -4.00
N VAL A 88 2.02 21.72 -4.91
CA VAL A 88 1.96 20.29 -4.60
C VAL A 88 3.32 19.65 -4.88
N LYS A 89 3.79 18.86 -3.93
CA LYS A 89 5.02 18.07 -4.04
C LYS A 89 4.71 16.62 -3.71
N THR A 90 5.34 15.69 -4.42
CA THR A 90 5.24 14.26 -4.15
C THR A 90 6.57 13.76 -3.62
N VAL A 91 6.59 13.26 -2.39
CA VAL A 91 7.76 12.67 -1.75
C VAL A 91 7.64 11.16 -1.85
N LEU A 92 8.67 10.51 -2.36
CA LEU A 92 8.75 9.05 -2.45
C LEU A 92 9.60 8.51 -1.30
N ILE A 93 9.03 7.59 -0.52
CA ILE A 93 9.69 6.99 0.65
C ILE A 93 9.71 5.47 0.48
N ASP A 94 10.87 4.85 0.62
CA ASP A 94 11.00 3.40 0.61
C ASP A 94 10.27 2.77 1.80
N ALA A 95 9.40 1.79 1.55
CA ALA A 95 8.60 1.18 2.62
C ALA A 95 9.39 0.22 3.52
N GLY A 96 10.53 -0.30 3.05
CA GLY A 96 11.37 -1.20 3.85
C GLY A 96 12.27 -0.44 4.82
N SER A 97 12.79 0.71 4.40
CA SER A 97 13.83 1.46 5.14
C SER A 97 13.38 2.82 5.66
N GLY A 98 12.31 3.40 5.11
CA GLY A 98 11.91 4.78 5.42
C GLY A 98 12.76 5.86 4.77
N GLN A 99 13.70 5.50 3.90
CA GLN A 99 14.54 6.46 3.20
C GLN A 99 13.74 7.24 2.14
N VAL A 100 14.00 8.54 2.04
CA VAL A 100 13.43 9.36 0.96
C VAL A 100 14.20 9.07 -0.32
N ILE A 101 13.49 8.55 -1.32
CA ILE A 101 14.04 8.21 -2.65
C ILE A 101 14.02 9.44 -3.56
N SER A 102 12.94 10.22 -3.52
CA SER A 102 12.78 11.42 -4.35
C SER A 102 12.10 12.53 -3.53
N PRO A 103 12.72 13.71 -3.41
CA PRO A 103 12.19 14.85 -2.67
C PRO A 103 11.21 15.70 -3.46
#